data_AF-A0A9D9R5E1-F1
#
_entry.id   AF-A0A9D9R5E1-F1
#
_cell.length_a   1.000
_cell.length_b   1.000
_cell.length_c   1.000
_cell.angle_alpha   90.00
_cell.angle_beta   90.00
_cell.angle_gamma   90.00
#
_symmetry.space_group_name_H-M   'P 1'
#
loop_
_entity.id
_entity.type
_entity.pdbx_description
1 polymer ?
#
loop_
_entity_poly.entity_id
_entity_poly.type
_entity_poly.pdbx_seq_one_letter_code
_entity_poly.pdbx_strand_id
1 'polypeptide(L)'
;MKKTLLVIAGPTAVGKTALCVEMAKRFHTEIISADSRQFYQELSIGTAKPSAEEQGGVPHHFIDSHSIHDYFSPGDFERDALNILADLFQTHDVV
;
A
#
# COMPACT_ATOMS: atom_id res chain seq x y z
N MET A 1 20.90 3.37 7.62
CA MET A 1 21.26 1.95 7.40
C MET A 1 21.13 1.63 5.91
N LYS A 2 21.30 0.37 5.46
CA LYS A 2 20.93 0.01 4.08
C LYS A 2 19.40 0.11 3.97
N LYS A 3 18.90 0.88 3.00
CA LYS A 3 17.46 0.99 2.73
C LYS A 3 16.89 -0.38 2.40
N THR A 4 15.77 -0.72 3.04
CA THR A 4 15.15 -2.05 2.95
C THR A 4 13.67 -1.91 2.58
N LEU A 5 13.25 -2.62 1.54
CA LEU A 5 11.84 -2.76 1.18
C LEU A 5 11.33 -4.13 1.65
N LEU A 6 10.31 -4.14 2.50
CA LEU A 6 9.63 -5.34 2.97
C LEU A 6 8.47 -5.67 2.04
N VAL A 7 8.60 -6.79 1.32
CA VAL A 7 7.55 -7.26 0.41
C VAL A 7 6.74 -8.36 1.09
N ILE A 8 5.50 -8.06 1.45
CA ILE A 8 4.56 -9.02 2.05
C ILE A 8 3.57 -9.48 0.98
N ALA A 9 3.84 -10.64 0.40
CA ALA A 9 3.00 -11.25 -0.63
C ALA A 9 2.28 -12.51 -0.11
N GLY A 10 1.13 -12.84 -0.72
CA GLY A 10 0.35 -14.03 -0.37
C GLY A 10 -1.09 -13.97 -0.89
N PRO A 11 -1.84 -15.08 -0.86
CA PRO A 11 -3.21 -15.13 -1.39
C PRO A 11 -4.17 -14.22 -0.62
N THR A 12 -5.34 -13.93 -1.20
CA THR A 12 -6.39 -13.15 -0.52
C THR A 12 -6.87 -13.88 0.74
N ALA A 13 -7.27 -13.10 1.75
CA ALA A 13 -7.80 -13.59 3.04
C ALA A 13 -6.81 -14.33 3.98
N VAL A 14 -5.49 -14.29 3.73
CA VAL A 14 -4.48 -14.85 4.67
C VAL A 14 -4.02 -13.88 5.76
N GLY A 15 -4.69 -12.73 5.93
CA GLY A 15 -4.37 -11.77 7.00
C GLY A 15 -3.21 -10.80 6.71
N LYS A 16 -2.85 -10.57 5.43
CA LYS A 16 -1.74 -9.68 5.06
C LYS A 16 -1.88 -8.26 5.61
N THR A 17 -3.08 -7.68 5.55
CA THR A 17 -3.33 -6.31 6.04
C THR A 17 -2.90 -6.13 7.49
N ALA A 18 -3.31 -7.04 8.37
CA ALA A 18 -2.96 -6.98 9.79
C ALA A 18 -1.44 -7.05 9.99
N LEU A 19 -0.77 -7.94 9.27
CA LEU A 19 0.69 -8.07 9.30
C LEU A 19 1.40 -6.81 8.78
N CYS A 20 0.95 -6.24 7.66
CA CYS A 20 1.51 -5.01 7.11
C CYS A 20 1.41 -3.85 8.11
N VAL A 21 0.25 -3.68 8.76
CA VAL A 21 0.03 -2.62 9.76
C VAL A 21 0.88 -2.83 11.01
N GLU A 22 1.03 -4.07 11.48
CA GLU A 22 1.94 -4.39 12.60
C GLU A 22 3.39 -4.03 12.25
N MET A 23 3.86 -4.43 11.07
CA MET A 23 5.23 -4.13 10.62
C MET A 23 5.44 -2.62 10.43
N ALA A 24 4.49 -1.92 9.81
CA ALA A 24 4.57 -0.48 9.59
C ALA A 24 4.66 0.30 10.91
N LYS A 25 3.86 -0.08 11.91
CA LYS A 25 3.96 0.50 13.27
C LYS A 25 5.31 0.22 13.92
N ARG A 26 5.82 -1.00 13.78
CA ARG A 26 7.11 -1.42 14.36
C ARG A 26 8.30 -0.66 13.76
N PHE A 27 8.27 -0.40 12.46
CA PHE A 27 9.34 0.31 11.74
C PHE A 27 9.09 1.81 11.61
N HIS A 28 7.97 2.31 12.15
CA HIS A 28 7.52 3.69 12.01
C HIS A 28 7.51 4.15 10.54
N THR A 29 6.91 3.34 9.68
CA THR A 29 6.89 3.55 8.23
C THR A 29 5.48 3.50 7.64
N GLU A 30 5.40 3.64 6.33
CA GLU A 30 4.17 3.74 5.54
C GLU A 30 4.02 2.50 4.64
N ILE A 31 2.80 2.23 4.18
CA ILE A 31 2.49 1.05 3.37
C ILE A 31 2.21 1.46 1.92
N ILE A 32 2.82 0.76 0.96
CA ILE A 32 2.44 0.85 -0.45
C ILE A 32 1.57 -0.36 -0.79
N SER A 33 0.28 -0.15 -1.05
CA SER A 33 -0.61 -1.23 -1.49
C SER A 33 -0.30 -1.63 -2.92
N ALA A 34 -0.11 -2.93 -3.15
CA ALA A 34 0.09 -3.53 -4.46
C ALA A 34 -1.11 -4.41 -4.88
N ASP A 35 -2.33 -4.06 -4.44
CA ASP A 35 -3.58 -4.68 -4.88
C ASP A 35 -4.33 -3.75 -5.85
N SER A 36 -4.30 -4.09 -7.14
CA SER A 36 -4.87 -3.25 -8.20
C SER A 36 -6.37 -3.02 -8.09
N ARG A 37 -7.09 -3.83 -7.31
CA ARG A 37 -8.53 -3.62 -7.07
C ARG A 37 -8.79 -2.57 -6.00
N GLN A 38 -7.86 -2.41 -5.06
CA GLN A 38 -8.01 -1.44 -3.95
C GLN A 38 -7.70 0.00 -4.37
N PHE A 39 -7.16 0.19 -5.57
CA PHE A 39 -6.81 1.50 -6.12
C PHE A 39 -8.03 2.41 -6.32
N TYR A 40 -9.17 1.81 -6.65
CA TYR A 40 -10.29 2.55 -7.20
C TYR A 40 -11.32 2.95 -6.15
N GLN A 41 -11.58 4.25 -6.03
CA GLN A 41 -12.50 4.85 -5.05
C GLN A 41 -13.91 4.24 -5.09
N GLU A 42 -14.40 3.93 -6.28
CA GLU A 42 -15.79 3.49 -6.50
C GLU A 42 -16.02 2.01 -6.16
N LEU A 43 -14.96 1.22 -5.95
CA LEU A 43 -15.03 -0.22 -5.70
C LEU A 43 -14.75 -0.58 -4.25
N SER A 44 -15.72 -0.39 -3.33
CA SER A 44 -15.46 -0.59 -1.88
C SER A 44 -15.89 -1.94 -1.31
N ILE A 45 -16.96 -2.56 -1.83
CA ILE A 45 -17.50 -3.80 -1.25
C ILE A 45 -16.75 -5.05 -1.75
N GLY A 46 -16.52 -5.16 -3.07
CA GLY A 46 -15.96 -6.36 -3.69
C GLY A 46 -14.44 -6.50 -3.64
N THR A 47 -13.74 -5.52 -3.06
CA THR A 47 -12.27 -5.39 -3.16
C THR A 47 -11.56 -5.60 -1.83
N ALA A 48 -12.31 -5.87 -0.75
CA ALA A 48 -11.78 -6.08 0.60
C ALA A 48 -10.75 -5.00 1.00
N LYS A 49 -11.06 -3.72 0.70
CA LYS A 49 -10.25 -2.59 1.16
C LYS A 49 -10.18 -2.57 2.68
N PRO A 50 -9.02 -2.27 3.27
CA PRO A 50 -8.91 -2.14 4.70
C PRO A 50 -9.71 -0.93 5.17
N SER A 51 -10.61 -1.15 6.14
CA SER A 51 -11.30 -0.09 6.86
C SER A 51 -10.30 0.83 7.59
N ALA A 52 -10.74 2.03 7.97
CA ALA A 52 -9.90 2.95 8.75
C ALA A 52 -9.39 2.32 10.07
N GLU A 53 -10.20 1.45 10.68
CA GLU A 53 -9.80 0.68 11.87
C GLU A 53 -8.69 -0.32 11.54
N GLU A 54 -8.85 -1.10 10.46
CA GLU A 54 -7.85 -2.06 10.00
C GLU A 54 -6.54 -1.40 9.57
N GLN A 55 -6.60 -0.19 8.97
CA GLN A 55 -5.40 0.59 8.63
C GLN A 55 -4.64 1.07 9.87
N GLY A 56 -5.32 1.15 11.02
CA GLY A 56 -4.67 1.38 12.31
C GLY A 56 -3.89 2.69 12.43
N GLY A 57 -4.25 3.70 11.65
CA GLY A 57 -3.59 5.02 11.60
C GLY A 57 -2.29 5.06 10.79
N VAL A 58 -1.94 3.98 10.09
CA VAL A 58 -0.77 3.95 9.20
C VAL A 58 -1.15 4.53 7.83
N PRO A 59 -0.34 5.42 7.23
CA PRO A 59 -0.56 5.86 5.86
C PRO A 59 -0.48 4.70 4.86
N HIS A 60 -1.52 4.57 4.03
CA HIS A 60 -1.58 3.58 2.96
C HIS A 60 -1.61 4.30 1.61
N HIS A 61 -0.54 4.16 0.84
CA HIS A 61 -0.49 4.59 -0.55
C HIS A 61 -1.30 3.62 -1.41
N PHE A 62 -1.87 4.18 -2.47
CA PHE A 62 -2.71 3.50 -3.45
C PHE A 62 -4.07 2.97 -2.98
N ILE A 63 -4.50 3.12 -1.72
CA ILE A 63 -5.91 2.85 -1.36
C ILE A 63 -6.78 4.05 -1.75
N ASP A 64 -7.86 3.85 -2.51
CA ASP A 64 -8.78 4.93 -2.92
C ASP A 64 -8.07 6.09 -3.66
N SER A 65 -7.00 5.76 -4.38
CA SER A 65 -6.10 6.72 -5.03
C SER A 65 -6.53 7.13 -6.44
N HIS A 66 -7.31 6.29 -7.13
CA HIS A 66 -7.70 6.46 -8.53
C HIS A 66 -9.21 6.33 -8.71
N SER A 67 -9.75 6.88 -9.80
CA SER A 67 -11.12 6.61 -10.24
C SER A 67 -11.15 5.44 -11.22
N ILE A 68 -12.21 4.63 -11.21
CA ILE A 68 -12.45 3.60 -12.24
C ILE A 68 -12.55 4.17 -13.66
N HIS A 69 -12.77 5.48 -13.80
CA HIS A 69 -12.88 6.15 -15.09
C HIS A 69 -11.52 6.48 -15.71
N ASP A 70 -10.45 6.41 -14.92
CA ASP A 70 -9.09 6.68 -15.35
C ASP A 70 -8.35 5.37 -15.61
N TYR A 71 -7.72 5.26 -16.77
CA TYR A 71 -6.89 4.10 -17.08
C TYR A 71 -5.61 4.12 -16.25
N PHE A 72 -5.35 3.05 -15.51
CA PHE A 72 -4.13 2.87 -14.73
C PHE A 72 -3.50 1.51 -15.03
N SER A 73 -2.31 1.53 -15.63
CA SER A 73 -1.59 0.32 -16.05
C SER A 73 -0.57 -0.14 -15.00
N PRO A 74 -0.07 -1.39 -15.10
CA PRO A 74 1.06 -1.84 -14.29
C PRO A 74 2.32 -0.98 -14.44
N GLY A 75 2.55 -0.37 -15.62
CA GLY A 75 3.68 0.54 -15.84
C GLY A 75 3.49 1.91 -15.18
N ASP A 76 2.24 2.34 -15.03
CA ASP A 76 1.93 3.54 -14.24
C ASP A 76 2.16 3.26 -12.75
N PHE A 77 1.71 2.10 -12.26
CA PHE A 77 2.00 1.66 -10.90
C PHE A 77 3.49 1.59 -10.61
N GLU A 78 4.29 0.97 -11.49
CA GLU A 78 5.75 0.90 -11.31
C GLU A 78 6.36 2.30 -11.14
N ARG A 79 6.03 3.21 -12.06
CA ARG A 79 6.56 4.59 -12.04
C ARG A 79 6.16 5.33 -10.77
N ASP A 80 4.90 5.26 -10.39
CA ASP A 80 4.38 6.01 -9.25
C ASP A 80 4.84 5.40 -7.92
N ALA A 81 4.89 4.06 -7.80
CA ALA A 81 5.41 3.39 -6.62
C ALA A 81 6.92 3.65 -6.43
N LEU A 82 7.71 3.69 -7.52
CA LEU A 82 9.12 4.05 -7.44
C LEU A 82 9.33 5.50 -6.98
N ASN A 83 8.48 6.43 -7.41
CA ASN A 83 8.53 7.82 -6.93
C ASN A 83 8.22 7.90 -5.43
N ILE A 84 7.15 7.23 -4.98
CA ILE A 84 6.78 7.18 -3.56
C ILE A 84 7.91 6.54 -2.74
N LEU A 85 8.50 5.43 -3.21
CA LEU A 85 9.64 4.79 -2.54
C LEU A 85 10.85 5.73 -2.43
N ALA A 86 11.14 6.50 -3.49
CA ALA A 86 12.24 7.46 -3.49
C ALA A 86 12.03 8.54 -2.43
N ASP A 87 10.80 9.01 -2.23
CA ASP A 87 10.44 9.97 -1.19
C ASP A 87 10.47 9.36 0.21
N LEU A 88 9.84 8.20 0.40
CA LEU A 88 9.80 7.51 1.69
C LEU A 88 11.19 7.16 2.19
N PHE A 89 12.10 6.72 1.32
CA PHE A 89 13.47 6.41 1.73
C PHE A 89 14.31 7.64 2.10
N GLN A 90 13.83 8.87 1.92
CA GLN A 90 14.51 10.05 2.47
C GLN A 90 14.39 10.10 3.99
N THR A 91 13.26 9.64 4.55
CA THR A 91 12.93 9.73 5.98
C THR A 91 12.85 8.38 6.67
N HIS A 92 12.63 7.29 5.93
CA HIS A 92 12.53 5.92 6.43
C HIS A 92 13.71 5.07 5.99
N ASP A 93 14.21 4.21 6.88
CA ASP A 93 15.23 3.21 6.54
C ASP A 93 14.61 1.88 6.08
N VAL A 94 13.36 1.62 6.49
CA VAL A 94 12.56 0.45 6.12
C VAL A 94 11.21 0.95 5.61
N VAL A 95 10.76 0.43 4.48
CA VAL A 95 9.42 0.62 3.92
C VAL A 95 8.80 -0.76 3.76
#